data_AF-A0A542PXW6-F1
#
_entry.id   AF-A0A542PXW6-F1
#
_cell.length_a   1.000
_cell.length_b   1.000
_cell.length_c   1.000
_cell.angle_alpha   90.00
_cell.angle_beta   90.00
_cell.angle_gamma   90.00
#
_symmetry.space_group_name_H-M   'P 1'
#
loop_
_entity.id
_entity.type
_entity.pdbx_description
1 polymer ?
#
loop_
_entity_poly.entity_id
_entity_poly.type
_entity_poly.pdbx_seq_one_letter_code
_entity_poly.pdbx_strand_id
1 'polypeptide(L)'
;MSTAPATVPDMTSPAAHRAVRYAKFTIGYNVIEGIVAISAGAVAGAVSLIGFGIDSGIEVAAAVVVLMRLLAEIKGGEPDEAKERRALKFIALTFFALAA
;
A
#
# COMPACT_ATOMS: atom_id res chain seq x y z
N MET A 1 -17.10 20.42 27.45
CA MET A 1 -16.15 19.42 26.89
C MET A 1 -15.64 20.00 25.58
N SER A 2 -14.47 20.65 25.60
CA SER A 2 -13.92 21.38 24.44
C SER A 2 -13.09 20.42 23.59
N THR A 3 -13.53 20.10 22.38
CA THR A 3 -12.75 19.30 21.43
C THR A 3 -11.65 20.18 20.86
N ALA A 4 -10.41 19.96 21.28
CA ALA A 4 -9.25 20.60 20.68
C ALA A 4 -9.26 20.33 19.16
N PRO A 5 -8.99 21.33 18.31
CA PRO A 5 -8.93 21.12 16.86
C PRO A 5 -7.84 20.10 16.55
N ALA A 6 -8.14 19.12 15.69
CA ALA A 6 -7.17 18.15 15.23
C ALA A 6 -5.96 18.90 14.65
N THR A 7 -4.78 18.70 15.23
CA THR A 7 -3.56 19.34 14.74
C THR A 7 -3.26 18.79 13.35
N VAL A 8 -3.37 19.63 12.32
CA VAL A 8 -3.02 19.25 10.95
C VAL A 8 -1.54 18.85 10.95
N PRO A 9 -1.16 17.66 10.42
CA PRO A 9 0.22 17.22 10.43
C PRO A 9 1.13 18.20 9.69
N ASP A 10 2.28 18.51 10.27
CA ASP A 10 3.30 19.31 9.59
C ASP A 10 4.00 18.46 8.52
N MET A 11 3.59 18.67 7.26
CA MET A 11 4.14 17.97 6.09
C MET A 11 5.56 18.42 5.73
N THR A 12 6.05 19.53 6.30
CA THR A 12 7.43 19.99 6.12
C THR A 12 8.40 19.36 7.11
N SER A 13 7.88 18.65 8.12
CA SER A 13 8.67 18.07 9.19
C SER A 13 9.59 16.91 8.74
N PRO A 14 10.67 16.63 9.50
CA PRO A 14 11.46 15.41 9.33
C PRO A 14 10.64 14.11 9.48
N ALA A 15 9.50 14.16 10.16
CA ALA A 15 8.63 13.00 10.34
C ALA A 15 7.94 12.59 9.02
N ALA A 16 7.50 13.55 8.20
CA ALA A 16 6.91 13.26 6.89
C ALA A 16 7.89 12.55 5.95
N HIS A 17 9.15 12.99 5.94
CA HIS A 17 10.22 12.35 5.16
C HIS A 17 10.53 10.92 5.66
N ARG A 18 10.50 10.70 6.97
CA ARG A 18 10.64 9.36 7.55
C ARG A 18 9.47 8.45 7.20
N ALA A 19 8.24 8.97 7.23
CA ALA A 19 7.04 8.22 6.83
C ALA A 19 7.14 7.73 5.38
N VAL A 20 7.59 8.58 4.46
CA VAL A 20 7.86 8.19 3.06
C VAL A 20 8.89 7.06 2.98
N ARG A 21 9.98 7.14 3.75
CA ARG A 21 11.00 6.09 3.76
C ARG A 21 10.47 4.77 4.31
N TYR A 22 9.70 4.81 5.40
CA TYR A 22 9.08 3.62 5.97
C TYR A 22 8.07 3.00 5.01
N ALA A 23 7.21 3.80 4.38
CA ALA A 23 6.25 3.32 3.39
C ALA A 23 6.94 2.63 2.20
N LYS A 24 8.02 3.21 1.66
CA LYS A 24 8.81 2.56 0.59
C LYS A 24 9.42 1.25 1.06
N PHE A 25 9.93 1.21 2.29
CA PHE A 25 10.51 0.00 2.87
C PHE A 25 9.47 -1.11 3.05
N THR A 26 8.30 -0.80 3.62
CA THR A 26 7.24 -1.79 3.84
C THR A 26 6.65 -2.28 2.52
N ILE A 27 6.48 -1.41 1.52
CA ILE A 27 6.08 -1.83 0.17
C ILE A 27 7.10 -2.83 -0.40
N GLY A 28 8.41 -2.52 -0.32
CA GLY A 28 9.45 -3.42 -0.80
C GLY A 28 9.48 -4.75 -0.06
N TYR A 29 9.32 -4.71 1.27
CA TYR A 29 9.22 -5.91 2.10
C TYR A 29 8.05 -6.79 1.68
N ASN A 30 6.84 -6.24 1.54
CA ASN A 30 5.65 -6.99 1.13
C ASN A 30 5.82 -7.60 -0.27
N VAL A 31 6.40 -6.87 -1.23
CA VAL A 31 6.69 -7.43 -2.56
C VAL A 31 7.61 -8.66 -2.47
N ILE A 32 8.68 -8.57 -1.67
CA ILE A 32 9.61 -9.70 -1.49
C ILE A 32 8.89 -10.87 -0.82
N GLU A 33 8.13 -10.60 0.23
CA GLU A 33 7.35 -11.61 0.95
C GLU A 33 6.37 -12.34 0.02
N GLY A 34 5.62 -11.60 -0.80
CA GLY A 34 4.69 -12.17 -1.78
C GLY A 34 5.39 -13.05 -2.82
N ILE A 35 6.54 -12.62 -3.36
CA ILE A 35 7.33 -13.41 -4.31
C ILE A 35 7.84 -14.70 -3.67
N VAL A 36 8.38 -14.60 -2.45
CA VAL A 36 8.88 -15.75 -1.69
C VAL A 36 7.75 -16.72 -1.38
N ALA A 37 6.59 -16.23 -0.96
CA ALA A 37 5.42 -17.03 -0.66
C ALA A 37 4.89 -17.79 -1.88
N ILE A 38 4.72 -17.12 -3.03
CA ILE A 38 4.27 -17.79 -4.26
C ILE A 38 5.30 -18.85 -4.69
N SER A 39 6.58 -18.52 -4.66
CA SER A 39 7.65 -19.44 -5.08
C SER A 39 7.74 -20.67 -4.18
N ALA A 40 7.75 -20.46 -2.85
CA ALA A 40 7.77 -21.55 -1.88
C ALA A 40 6.48 -22.37 -1.93
N GLY A 41 5.33 -21.71 -2.12
CA GLY A 41 4.03 -22.37 -2.25
C GLY A 41 3.97 -23.26 -3.48
N ALA A 42 4.49 -22.81 -4.62
CA ALA A 42 4.59 -23.60 -5.84
C ALA A 42 5.51 -24.82 -5.66
N VAL A 43 6.68 -24.65 -5.03
CA VAL A 43 7.62 -25.75 -4.76
C VAL A 43 7.03 -26.78 -3.79
N ALA A 44 6.30 -26.32 -2.77
CA ALA A 44 5.73 -27.18 -1.73
C ALA A 44 4.33 -27.73 -2.08
N GLY A 45 3.72 -27.31 -3.20
CA GLY A 45 2.33 -27.62 -3.52
C GLY A 45 1.32 -27.01 -2.51
N ALA A 46 1.70 -25.93 -1.82
CA ALA A 46 0.92 -25.32 -0.75
C ALA A 46 0.04 -24.18 -1.28
N VAL A 47 -1.24 -24.47 -1.53
CA VAL A 47 -2.22 -23.50 -2.04
C VAL A 47 -2.39 -22.30 -1.10
N SER A 48 -2.36 -22.51 0.22
CA SER A 48 -2.46 -21.43 1.21
C SER A 48 -1.33 -20.41 1.10
N LEU A 49 -0.12 -20.86 0.81
CA LEU A 49 1.05 -19.98 0.71
C LEU A 49 1.05 -19.19 -0.61
N ILE A 50 0.54 -19.80 -1.70
CA ILE A 50 0.29 -19.10 -2.95
C ILE A 50 -0.79 -18.02 -2.74
N GLY A 51 -1.89 -18.36 -2.06
CA GLY A 51 -2.96 -17.41 -1.73
C GLY A 51 -2.47 -16.24 -0.88
N PHE A 52 -1.64 -16.52 0.13
CA PHE A 52 -0.99 -15.49 0.95
C PHE A 52 -0.12 -14.55 0.10
N GLY A 53 0.67 -15.08 -0.83
CA GLY A 53 1.49 -14.24 -1.70
C GLY A 53 0.69 -13.41 -2.70
N ILE A 54 -0.46 -13.91 -3.16
CA ILE A 54 -1.39 -13.13 -4.00
C ILE A 54 -2.04 -12.00 -3.19
N ASP A 55 -2.46 -12.27 -1.96
CA ASP A 55 -3.06 -11.28 -1.05
C ASP A 55 -2.08 -10.13 -0.72
N SER A 56 -0.79 -10.45 -0.57
CA SER A 56 0.28 -9.45 -0.44
C SER A 56 0.31 -8.43 -1.61
N GLY A 57 -0.11 -8.84 -2.81
CA GLY A 57 -0.25 -7.93 -3.96
C GLY A 57 -1.31 -6.84 -3.74
N ILE A 58 -2.38 -7.14 -3.01
CA ILE A 58 -3.42 -6.18 -2.63
C ILE A 58 -2.86 -5.16 -1.64
N GLU A 59 -2.12 -5.62 -0.64
CA GLU A 59 -1.48 -4.75 0.34
C GLU A 59 -0.48 -3.79 -0.31
N VAL A 60 0.35 -4.30 -1.23
CA VAL A 60 1.29 -3.48 -2.00
C VAL A 60 0.55 -2.40 -2.78
N ALA A 61 -0.54 -2.76 -3.47
CA ALA A 61 -1.33 -1.79 -4.22
C ALA A 61 -1.92 -0.70 -3.32
N ALA A 62 -2.51 -1.07 -2.19
CA ALA A 62 -3.04 -0.13 -1.21
C ALA A 62 -1.96 0.79 -0.64
N ALA A 63 -0.80 0.23 -0.26
CA ALA A 63 0.32 1.00 0.28
C ALA A 63 0.91 1.99 -0.75
N VAL A 64 0.95 1.63 -2.03
CA VAL A 64 1.37 2.54 -3.11
C VAL A 64 0.41 3.73 -3.24
N VAL A 65 -0.91 3.53 -3.11
CA VAL A 65 -1.88 4.65 -3.11
C VAL A 65 -1.64 5.60 -1.96
N VAL A 66 -1.47 5.06 -0.76
CA VAL A 66 -1.21 5.84 0.45
C VAL A 66 0.09 6.63 0.29
N LEU A 67 1.15 6.01 -0.24
CA LEU A 67 2.41 6.69 -0.51
C LEU A 67 2.25 7.83 -1.54
N MET A 68 1.46 7.61 -2.59
CA MET A 68 1.20 8.64 -3.60
C MET A 68 0.45 9.84 -3.03
N ARG A 69 -0.56 9.61 -2.18
CA ARG A 69 -1.30 10.67 -1.47
C ARG A 69 -0.39 11.45 -0.53
N LEU A 70 0.41 10.75 0.29
CA LEU A 70 1.38 11.37 1.18
C LEU A 70 2.39 12.25 0.41
N LEU A 71 2.87 11.77 -0.75
CA LEU A 71 3.78 12.55 -1.59
C LEU A 71 3.13 13.77 -2.24
N ALA A 72 1.83 13.71 -2.57
CA ALA A 72 1.07 14.86 -3.07
C ALA A 72 0.90 15.93 -1.99
N GLU A 73 0.50 15.51 -0.79
CA GLU A 73 0.36 16.38 0.38
C GLU A 73 1.68 17.08 0.74
N ILE A 74 2.80 16.34 0.76
CA ILE A 74 4.13 16.92 1.02
C ILE A 74 4.52 17.96 -0.04
N LYS A 75 4.09 17.79 -1.29
CA LYS A 75 4.35 18.73 -2.38
C LYS A 75 3.40 19.93 -2.41
N GLY A 76 2.41 19.99 -1.51
CA GLY A 76 1.39 21.04 -1.49
C GLY A 76 0.43 20.99 -2.69
N GLY A 77 0.30 19.82 -3.33
CA GLY A 77 -0.60 19.60 -4.45
C GLY A 77 -1.73 18.63 -4.10
N GLU A 78 -2.81 18.67 -4.87
CA GLU A 78 -3.90 17.71 -4.72
C GLU A 78 -3.48 16.31 -5.21
N PRO A 79 -3.92 15.24 -4.54
CA PRO A 79 -3.73 13.88 -5.01
C PRO A 79 -4.40 13.68 -6.37
N ASP A 80 -3.72 12.95 -7.26
CA ASP A 80 -4.21 12.67 -8.61
C ASP A 80 -5.35 11.65 -8.56
N GLU A 81 -6.59 12.14 -8.66
CA GLU A 81 -7.82 11.33 -8.63
C GLU A 81 -7.79 10.20 -9.67
N ALA A 82 -7.15 10.40 -10.82
CA ALA A 82 -7.07 9.37 -11.85
C ALA A 82 -6.16 8.21 -11.43
N LYS A 83 -5.04 8.52 -10.75
CA LYS A 83 -4.14 7.49 -10.20
C LYS A 83 -4.79 6.73 -9.06
N GLU A 84 -5.51 7.43 -8.20
CA GLU A 84 -6.26 6.81 -7.13
C GLU A 84 -7.36 5.89 -7.65
N ARG A 85 -8.16 6.34 -8.60
CA ARG A 85 -9.21 5.52 -9.21
C ARG A 85 -8.65 4.30 -9.92
N ARG A 86 -7.46 4.42 -10.53
CA ARG A 86 -6.76 3.29 -11.17
C ARG A 86 -6.30 2.25 -10.15
N ALA A 87 -5.82 2.70 -9.00
CA ALA A 87 -5.41 1.80 -7.94
C ALA A 87 -6.62 1.17 -7.21
N LEU A 88 -7.70 1.91 -6.99
CA LEU A 88 -8.96 1.35 -6.49
C LEU A 88 -9.51 0.28 -7.43
N LYS A 89 -9.44 0.49 -8.75
CA LYS A 89 -9.80 -0.53 -9.75
C LYS A 89 -8.88 -1.75 -9.68
N PHE A 90 -7.58 -1.55 -9.45
CA PHE A 90 -6.63 -2.65 -9.28
C PHE A 90 -6.96 -3.47 -8.03
N ILE A 91 -7.19 -2.81 -6.89
CA ILE A 91 -7.63 -3.42 -5.63
C ILE A 91 -8.94 -4.20 -5.82
N ALA A 92 -9.93 -3.60 -6.51
CA ALA A 92 -11.20 -4.27 -6.78
C ALA A 92 -11.02 -5.51 -7.68
N LEU A 93 -10.15 -5.43 -8.69
CA LEU A 93 -9.84 -6.57 -9.57
C LEU A 93 -9.14 -7.70 -8.80
N THR A 94 -8.22 -7.36 -7.90
CA THR A 94 -7.52 -8.36 -7.09
C THR A 94 -8.45 -9.04 -6.10
N PHE A 95 -9.34 -8.30 -5.44
CA PHE A 95 -10.39 -8.91 -4.59
C PHE A 95 -11.32 -9.82 -5.39
N PHE A 96 -11.71 -9.40 -6.61
CA PHE A 96 -12.54 -10.23 -7.47
C PHE A 96 -11.83 -11.51 -7.90
N ALA A 97 -10.53 -11.43 -8.23
CA ALA A 97 -9.72 -12.59 -8.57
C ALA A 97 -9.52 -13.54 -7.37
N LEU A 98 -9.45 -13.01 -6.14
CA LEU A 98 -9.32 -13.80 -4.91
C LEU A 98 -10.63 -14.49 -4.50
N ALA A 99 -11.78 -13.92 -4.87
CA ALA A 99 -13.10 -14.45 -4.56
C ALA A 99 -13.63 -15.47 -5.58
N ALA A 100 -12.95 -15.64 -6.72
CA ALA A 100 -13.35 -16.49 -7.84
C ALA A 100 -12.92 -17.95 -7.68
#